data_AF-A0A1G9M1K6-F1
#
_entry.id   AF-A0A1G9M1K6-F1
#
_cell.length_a   1.000
_cell.length_b   1.000
_cell.length_c   1.000
_cell.angle_alpha   90.00
_cell.angle_beta   90.00
_cell.angle_gamma   90.00
#
_symmetry.space_group_name_H-M   'P 1'
#
loop_
_entity.id
_entity.type
_entity.pdbx_description
1 polymer ?
#
loop_
_entity_poly.entity_id
_entity_poly.type
_entity_poly.pdbx_seq_one_letter_code
_entity_poly.pdbx_strand_id
1 'polypeptide(L)' 'MRLFKGKKVPLNAAQQAVAERIADKIVSRQKSLADYLNTKTQRISGRSWLWLLIGFCLVFGCYCLKLVLAAWM' A
#
# COMPACT_ATOMS: atom_id res chain seq x y z
N MET A 1 -28.95 -19.29 0.50
CA MET A 1 -27.81 -20.05 -0.08
C MET A 1 -26.61 -19.91 0.85
N ARG A 2 -26.16 -21.02 1.47
CA ARG A 2 -25.08 -21.08 2.47
C ARG A 2 -23.75 -21.46 1.78
N LEU A 3 -23.27 -20.63 0.85
CA LEU A 3 -22.15 -21.00 -0.03
C LEU A 3 -20.74 -20.71 0.52
N PHE A 4 -20.61 -20.17 1.73
CA PHE A 4 -19.30 -19.90 2.33
C PHE A 4 -19.19 -20.42 3.77
N LYS A 5 -19.58 -21.68 4.00
CA LYS A 5 -19.15 -22.39 5.21
C LYS A 5 -17.71 -22.92 4.97
N GLY A 6 -16.75 -22.00 5.00
CA GLY A 6 -15.33 -22.38 5.03
C GLY A 6 -15.07 -23.22 6.28
N LYS A 7 -14.67 -24.48 6.12
CA LYS A 7 -14.15 -25.27 7.24
C LYS A 7 -12.94 -24.52 7.79
N LYS A 8 -13.03 -24.01 9.02
CA LYS A 8 -11.85 -23.60 9.78
C LYS A 8 -11.07 -24.87 10.07
N VAL A 9 -10.18 -25.24 9.15
CA VAL A 9 -9.18 -26.27 9.42
C VAL A 9 -8.38 -25.74 10.60
N PRO A 10 -8.40 -26.39 11.79
CA PRO A 10 -7.60 -25.94 12.91
C PRO A 10 -6.15 -26.00 12.45
N LEU A 11 -5.53 -24.82 12.29
CA LEU A 11 -4.12 -24.72 11.96
C LEU A 11 -3.36 -25.41 13.08
N ASN A 12 -2.47 -26.32 12.73
CA ASN A 12 -1.60 -26.96 13.71
C ASN A 12 -0.80 -25.85 14.43
N ALA A 13 -0.53 -25.99 15.72
CA ALA A 13 0.19 -24.98 16.52
C ALA A 13 1.51 -24.55 15.86
N ALA A 14 2.18 -25.47 15.15
CA ALA A 14 3.35 -25.18 14.34
C ALA A 14 3.08 -24.23 13.16
N GLN A 15 1.94 -24.35 12.47
CA GLN A 15 1.56 -23.48 11.36
C GLN A 15 1.18 -22.08 11.84
N GLN A 16 0.49 -21.98 12.98
CA GLN A 16 0.14 -20.69 13.57
C GLN A 16 1.39 -19.94 14.05
N ALA A 17 2.34 -20.62 14.69
CA ALA A 17 3.63 -20.04 15.08
C ALA A 17 4.46 -19.54 13.89
N VAL A 18 4.40 -20.24 12.74
CA VAL A 18 5.06 -19.80 11.51
C VAL A 18 4.35 -18.57 10.92
N ALA A 19 3.02 -18.56 10.89
CA ALA A 19 2.23 -17.43 10.40
C ALA A 19 2.44 -16.17 11.26
N GLU A 20 2.46 -16.31 12.59
CA GLU A 20 2.76 -15.20 13.51
C GLU A 20 4.17 -14.64 13.26
N ARG A 21 5.18 -15.50 13.11
CA ARG A 21 6.55 -15.05 12.77
C ARG A 21 6.63 -14.32 11.44
N ILE A 22 5.84 -14.74 10.45
CA ILE A 22 5.78 -14.05 9.15
C ILE A 22 5.07 -12.71 9.31
N ALA A 23 3.95 -12.67 10.03
CA ALA A 23 3.22 -11.44 10.33
C ALA A 23 4.10 -10.43 11.08
N ASP A 24 4.83 -10.84 12.10
CA ASP A 24 5.75 -9.98 12.84
C ASP A 24 6.87 -9.43 11.96
N LYS A 25 7.40 -10.23 11.03
CA LYS A 25 8.38 -9.77 10.04
C LYS A 25 7.79 -8.77 9.06
N ILE A 26 6.56 -8.96 8.62
CA ILE A 26 5.88 -8.03 7.72
C ILE A 26 5.60 -6.72 8.46
N VAL A 27 5.03 -6.78 9.67
CA VAL A 27 4.69 -5.62 10.49
C VAL A 27 5.93 -4.83 10.87
N SER A 28 7.02 -5.49 11.28
CA SER A 28 8.28 -4.80 11.58
C SER A 28 8.89 -4.10 10.36
N ARG A 29 8.82 -4.72 9.18
CA ARG A 29 9.25 -4.10 7.92
C ARG A 29 8.36 -2.92 7.54
N GLN A 30 7.04 -3.07 7.64
CA GLN A 30 6.09 -1.98 7.37
C GLN A 30 6.28 -0.82 8.33
N LYS A 31 6.49 -1.11 9.63
CA LYS A 31 6.77 -0.10 10.65
C LYS A 31 8.07 0.63 10.37
N SER A 32 9.16 -0.08 10.05
CA SER A 32 10.44 0.54 9.71
C SER A 32 10.33 1.41 8.45
N LEU A 33 9.57 0.99 7.45
CA LEU A 33 9.30 1.80 6.26
C LEU A 33 8.44 3.03 6.59
N ALA A 34 7.42 2.87 7.43
CA ALA A 34 6.59 3.98 7.88
C ALA A 34 7.42 4.99 8.68
N ASP A 35 8.26 4.53 9.61
CA ASP A 35 9.17 5.37 10.39
C ASP A 35 10.17 6.08 9.47
N TYR A 36 10.80 5.36 8.53
CA TYR A 36 11.71 5.96 7.54
C TYR A 36 11.02 7.03 6.68
N LEU A 37 9.83 6.73 6.16
CA LEU A 37 9.04 7.67 5.39
C LEU A 37 8.65 8.86 6.25
N ASN A 38 8.26 8.65 7.50
CA ASN A 38 7.87 9.69 8.43
C ASN A 38 9.06 10.61 8.73
N THR A 39 10.24 10.06 9.07
CA THR A 39 11.48 10.83 9.28
C THR A 39 11.87 11.62 8.04
N LYS A 40 11.78 11.01 6.84
CA LYS A 40 12.08 11.68 5.58
C LYS A 40 11.07 12.78 5.27
N THR A 41 9.81 12.58 5.65
CA THR A 41 8.71 13.52 5.46
C THR A 41 8.75 14.67 6.47
N GLN A 42 9.25 14.46 7.68
CA GLN A 42 9.40 15.51 8.69
C GLN A 42 10.31 16.65 8.22
N ARG A 43 11.28 16.37 7.34
CA ARG A 43 12.18 17.37 6.76
C ARG A 43 11.63 18.04 5.50
N ILE A 44 10.49 17.57 4.99
CA ILE A 44 9.85 18.11 3.77
C ILE A 44 8.92 19.24 4.21
N SER A 45 9.26 20.46 3.79
CA SER A 45 8.40 21.65 3.95
C SER A 45 7.03 21.41 3.30
N GLY A 46 5.95 21.97 3.86
CA GLY A 46 4.62 21.91 3.26
C GLY A 46 4.57 22.40 1.80
N ARG A 47 5.48 23.31 1.41
CA ARG A 47 5.64 23.72 0.00
C ARG A 47 6.12 22.59 -0.90
N SER A 48 7.06 21.77 -0.44
CA SER A 48 7.57 20.62 -1.20
C SER A 48 6.49 19.55 -1.38
N TRP A 49 5.62 19.33 -0.39
CA TRP A 49 4.43 18.48 -0.52
C TRP A 49 3.45 19.01 -1.56
N LEU A 50 3.24 20.33 -1.58
CA LEU A 50 2.34 20.96 -2.53
C LEU A 50 2.86 20.83 -3.97
N TRP A 51 4.16 21.01 -4.19
CA TRP A 51 4.78 20.76 -5.50
C TRP A 51 4.70 19.28 -5.91
N LEU A 52 4.91 18.34 -4.98
CA LEU A 52 4.73 16.91 -5.22
C LEU A 52 3.29 16.59 -5.64
N LEU A 53 2.31 17.18 -4.96
CA LEU A 53 0.89 17.00 -5.26
C LEU A 53 0.55 17.56 -6.65
N ILE A 54 1.01 18.76 -6.98
CA ILE A 54 0.82 19.35 -8.32
C ILE A 54 1.43 18.44 -9.39
N GLY A 55 2.67 17.99 -9.19
CA GLY A 55 3.34 17.07 -10.11
C GLY A 55 2.56 15.77 -10.30
N PHE A 56 2.07 15.17 -9.21
CA PHE A 56 1.24 13.97 -9.26
C PHE A 56 -0.05 14.19 -10.06
N CYS A 57 -0.77 15.28 -9.78
CA CYS A 57 -2.00 15.63 -10.49
C CYS A 57 -1.76 15.85 -11.99
N LEU A 58 -0.66 16.50 -12.37
CA LEU A 58 -0.32 16.72 -13.78
C LEU A 58 0.00 15.40 -14.49
N VAL A 59 0.85 14.56 -13.91
CA VAL A 59 1.20 13.26 -14.52
C VAL A 59 -0.03 12.38 -14.66
N PHE A 60 -0.83 12.28 -13.59
CA PHE A 60 -2.04 11.45 -13.60
C PHE A 60 -3.11 12.01 -14.55
N GLY A 61 -3.31 13.33 -14.55
CA GLY A 61 -4.22 14.00 -15.47
C GLY A 61 -3.83 13.78 -16.93
N CYS A 62 -2.55 13.97 -17.27
CA CYS A 62 -2.02 13.66 -18.59
C CYS A 62 -2.23 12.19 -18.98
N TYR A 63 -1.99 11.26 -18.05
CA TYR A 63 -2.21 9.83 -18.28
C TYR A 63 -3.68 9.52 -18.58
N CYS A 64 -4.61 10.08 -17.79
CA CYS A 64 -6.04 9.93 -18.02
C CYS A 64 -6.48 10.48 -19.38
N LEU A 65 -5.97 11.67 -19.76
CA LEU A 65 -6.23 12.23 -21.09
C LEU A 65 -5.69 11.33 -22.20
N LYS A 66 -4.48 10.77 -22.02
CA LYS A 66 -3.89 9.78 -22.93
C LYS A 66 -4.77 8.56 -23.09
N LEU A 67 -5.33 8.04 -21.99
CA LEU A 67 -6.24 6.89 -22.02
C LEU A 67 -7.56 7.23 -22.72
N VAL A 68 -8.15 8.39 -22.46
CA VAL A 68 -9.39 8.83 -23.12
C VAL A 68 -9.17 8.97 -24.62
N LEU A 69 -8.07 9.61 -25.04
CA LEU A 69 -7.71 9.73 -26.45
C LEU A 69 -7.47 8.38 -27.11
N ALA A 70 -6.80 7.45 -26.43
CA ALA A 70 -6.57 6.10 -26.93
C ALA A 70 -7.84 5.22 -26.96
N ALA A 71 -8.85 5.54 -26.14
CA ALA A 71 -10.12 4.82 -26.14
C ALA A 71 -11.10 5.33 -27.21
N TRP A 72 -10.96 6.60 -27.62
CA TRP A 72 -11.81 7.24 -28.64
C TRP A 72 -11.23 7.21 -30.06
N MET A 73 -9.97 6.81 -30.21
CA MET A 73 -9.24 6.72 -31.49
C MET A 73 -8.99 5.26 -31.83
#